data_AF-A0A1H3WU49-F1
#
_entry.id   AF-A0A1H3WU49-F1
#
_cell.length_a   1.000
_cell.length_b   1.000
_cell.length_c   1.000
_cell.angle_alpha   90.00
_cell.angle_beta   90.00
_cell.angle_gamma   90.00
#
_symmetry.space_group_name_H-M   'P 1'
#
loop_
_entity.id
_entity.type
_entity.pdbx_description
1 polymer ?
#
loop_
_entity_poly.entity_id
_entity_poly.type
_entity_poly.pdbx_seq_one_letter_code
_entity_poly.pdbx_strand_id
1 'polypeptide(L)'
;MNYLFGIGLPFAVFLLLMLILRGKGKSSPVVYDEMQTAVRGTAYKYSTITGVLGGFTAACLLELDILPMDGSFAMVTVSFLMVTVYIIYMVVKGAYFGVAGNWKKWTALIAIVGLCNIITGALRIAEDGLPEGRLTMTNISVMMGTLFMVIVVAVFIYKVREKRDGD
;
A
#
# COMPACT_ATOMS: atom_id res chain seq x y z
N MET A 1 19.25 15.43 2.09
CA MET A 1 19.40 14.34 3.09
C MET A 1 18.10 13.87 3.75
N ASN A 2 16.96 14.57 3.61
CA ASN A 2 15.72 14.22 4.32
C ASN A 2 14.86 13.10 3.67
N TYR A 3 15.05 12.81 2.37
CA TYR A 3 14.28 11.75 1.68
C TYR A 3 14.65 10.32 2.12
N LEU A 4 15.93 10.12 2.49
CA LEU A 4 16.46 8.84 2.98
C LEU A 4 15.84 8.46 4.34
N PHE A 5 15.56 9.44 5.19
CA PHE A 5 14.86 9.21 6.46
C PHE A 5 13.34 9.09 6.27
N GLY A 6 12.74 9.80 5.31
CA GLY A 6 11.29 9.74 5.07
C GLY A 6 10.81 8.45 4.40
N ILE A 7 11.55 7.94 3.40
CA ILE A 7 11.19 6.73 2.66
C ILE A 7 12.09 5.56 3.07
N GLY A 8 13.41 5.80 3.11
CA GLY A 8 14.41 4.74 3.30
C GLY A 8 14.33 4.07 4.67
N LEU A 9 14.13 4.83 5.75
CA LEU A 9 14.03 4.27 7.10
C LEU A 9 12.80 3.36 7.29
N PRO A 10 11.54 3.79 7.02
CA PRO A 10 10.39 2.90 7.16
C PRO A 10 10.45 1.70 6.21
N PHE A 11 11.00 1.86 5.01
CA PHE A 11 11.19 0.75 4.06
C PHE A 11 12.25 -0.25 4.54
N ALA A 12 13.38 0.23 5.08
CA ALA A 12 14.42 -0.59 5.66
C ALA A 12 13.95 -1.32 6.92
N VAL A 13 13.19 -0.65 7.79
CA VAL A 13 12.57 -1.29 8.97
C VAL A 13 11.58 -2.36 8.54
N PHE A 14 10.75 -2.10 7.53
CA PHE A 14 9.83 -3.10 6.98
C PHE A 14 10.59 -4.33 6.44
N LEU A 15 11.65 -4.13 5.64
CA LEU A 15 12.48 -5.20 5.13
C LEU A 15 13.18 -5.98 6.25
N LEU A 16 13.73 -5.29 7.25
CA LEU A 16 14.38 -5.91 8.40
C LEU A 16 13.39 -6.76 9.21
N LEU A 17 12.21 -6.23 9.51
CA LEU A 17 11.15 -6.96 10.19
C LEU A 17 10.70 -8.17 9.37
N MET A 18 10.59 -8.01 8.05
CA MET A 18 10.27 -9.12 7.15
C MET A 18 11.33 -10.22 7.23
N LEU A 19 12.61 -9.88 7.24
CA LEU A 19 13.73 -10.84 7.36
C LEU A 19 13.73 -11.55 8.72
N ILE A 20 13.48 -10.83 9.82
CA ILE A 20 13.42 -11.40 11.17
C ILE A 20 12.21 -12.32 11.33
N LEU A 21 11.06 -11.93 10.77
CA LEU A 21 9.81 -12.70 10.84
C LEU A 21 9.79 -13.89 9.86
N ARG A 22 10.69 -13.91 8.87
CA ARG A 22 10.97 -15.06 8.02
C ARG A 22 11.72 -16.10 8.87
N GLY A 23 10.97 -16.84 9.70
CA GLY A 23 11.55 -17.89 10.54
C GLY A 23 12.41 -18.88 9.74
N LYS A 24 13.34 -19.56 10.41
CA LYS A 24 14.31 -20.54 9.83
C LYS A 24 13.69 -21.79 9.19
N GLY A 25 12.39 -21.80 8.89
CA GLY A 25 11.72 -22.91 8.23
C GLY A 25 11.95 -22.87 6.72
N LYS A 26 12.10 -24.04 6.09
CA LYS A 26 12.01 -24.20 4.63
C LYS A 26 10.65 -23.65 4.19
N SER A 27 10.61 -22.38 3.79
CA SER A 27 9.48 -21.81 3.08
C SER A 27 9.42 -22.57 1.76
N SER A 28 8.57 -23.60 1.69
CA SER A 28 8.19 -24.14 0.39
C SER A 28 7.81 -22.96 -0.49
N PRO A 29 8.33 -22.88 -1.73
CA PRO A 29 7.96 -21.79 -2.64
C PRO A 29 6.43 -21.75 -2.69
N VAL A 30 5.85 -20.55 -2.53
CA VAL A 30 4.43 -20.36 -2.75
C VAL A 30 4.21 -20.58 -4.24
N VAL A 31 3.89 -21.82 -4.61
CA VAL A 31 3.53 -22.18 -5.98
C VAL A 31 2.09 -21.73 -6.15
N TYR A 32 1.91 -20.67 -6.94
CA TYR A 32 0.59 -20.24 -7.34
C TYR A 32 -0.01 -21.29 -8.27
N ASP A 33 -1.23 -21.70 -7.98
CA ASP A 33 -2.03 -22.50 -8.91
C ASP A 33 -2.32 -21.69 -10.19
N GLU A 34 -2.64 -22.36 -11.30
CA GLU A 34 -2.97 -21.74 -12.58
C GLU A 34 -4.10 -20.71 -12.42
N MET A 35 -5.11 -21.05 -11.60
CA MET A 35 -6.21 -20.14 -11.25
C MET A 35 -5.71 -18.87 -10.56
N GLN A 36 -4.78 -18.97 -9.61
CA GLN A 36 -4.23 -17.80 -8.92
C GLN A 36 -3.33 -16.97 -9.85
N THR A 37 -2.65 -17.60 -10.80
CA THR A 37 -1.85 -16.92 -11.83
C THR A 37 -2.73 -16.10 -12.78
N ALA A 38 -3.88 -16.64 -13.21
CA ALA A 38 -4.85 -15.90 -14.01
C ALA A 38 -5.43 -14.67 -13.26
N VAL A 39 -5.70 -14.83 -11.95
CA VAL A 39 -6.14 -13.72 -11.08
C VAL A 39 -5.08 -12.62 -11.02
N ARG A 40 -3.79 -12.96 -10.90
CA ARG A 40 -2.68 -11.98 -10.92
C ARG A 40 -2.61 -11.21 -12.22
N GLY A 41 -2.72 -11.89 -13.37
CA GLY A 41 -2.73 -11.23 -14.68
C GLY A 41 -3.87 -10.22 -14.80
N THR A 42 -5.05 -10.59 -14.29
CA THR A 42 -6.22 -9.69 -14.26
C THR A 42 -6.01 -8.51 -13.31
N ALA A 43 -5.42 -8.74 -12.13
CA ALA A 43 -5.07 -7.69 -11.19
C ALA A 43 -4.11 -6.66 -11.80
N TYR A 44 -3.08 -7.13 -12.53
CA TYR A 44 -2.15 -6.25 -13.26
C TYR A 44 -2.87 -5.45 -14.34
N LYS A 45 -3.77 -6.06 -15.11
CA LYS A 45 -4.57 -5.35 -16.12
C LYS A 45 -5.35 -4.18 -15.50
N TYR A 46 -6.08 -4.42 -14.42
CA TYR A 46 -6.84 -3.35 -13.74
C TYR A 46 -5.93 -2.29 -13.12
N SER A 47 -4.81 -2.71 -12.52
CA SER A 47 -3.80 -1.80 -11.98
C SER A 47 -3.24 -0.86 -13.07
N THR A 48 -2.86 -1.40 -14.23
CA THR A 48 -2.34 -0.61 -15.36
C THR A 48 -3.38 0.35 -15.93
N ILE A 49 -4.61 -0.10 -16.15
CA ILE A 49 -5.70 0.77 -16.63
C ILE A 49 -5.93 1.92 -15.64
N THR A 50 -5.95 1.62 -14.34
CA THR A 50 -6.09 2.63 -13.27
C THR A 50 -4.91 3.60 -13.29
N GLY A 51 -3.69 3.12 -13.49
CA GLY A 51 -2.50 3.95 -13.58
C GLY A 51 -2.53 4.92 -14.76
N VAL A 52 -2.92 4.45 -15.95
CA VAL A 52 -3.02 5.28 -17.15
C VAL A 52 -4.08 6.36 -16.97
N LEU A 53 -5.32 5.96 -16.62
CA LEU A 53 -6.42 6.90 -16.45
C LEU A 53 -6.18 7.85 -15.26
N GLY A 54 -5.66 7.33 -14.15
CA GLY A 54 -5.32 8.11 -12.97
C GLY A 54 -4.19 9.09 -13.23
N GLY A 55 -3.19 8.71 -14.03
CA GLY A 55 -2.10 9.58 -14.45
C GLY A 55 -2.57 10.75 -15.30
N PHE A 56 -3.39 10.50 -16.34
CA PHE A 56 -4.00 11.57 -17.14
C PHE A 56 -4.88 12.49 -16.28
N THR A 57 -5.71 11.91 -15.42
CA THR A 57 -6.58 12.69 -14.51
C THR A 57 -5.75 13.56 -13.58
N ALA A 58 -4.71 13.01 -12.96
CA ALA A 58 -3.83 13.75 -12.06
C ALA A 58 -3.10 14.90 -12.80
N ALA A 59 -2.62 14.65 -14.02
CA ALA A 59 -1.97 15.68 -14.84
C ALA A 59 -2.93 16.85 -15.13
N CYS A 60 -4.15 16.56 -15.59
CA CYS A 60 -5.15 17.61 -15.84
C CYS A 60 -5.53 18.37 -14.57
N LEU A 61 -5.73 17.67 -13.45
CA LEU A 61 -6.12 18.32 -12.19
C LEU A 61 -5.00 19.17 -11.57
N LEU A 62 -3.74 18.80 -11.80
CA LEU A 62 -2.59 19.63 -11.42
C LEU A 62 -2.49 20.88 -12.27
N GLU A 63 -2.70 20.77 -13.59
CA GLU A 63 -2.69 21.93 -14.50
C GLU A 63 -3.78 22.95 -14.17
N LEU A 64 -4.94 22.46 -13.70
CA LEU A 64 -6.05 23.29 -13.24
C LEU A 64 -5.88 23.82 -11.80
N ASP A 65 -4.77 23.52 -11.13
CA ASP A 65 -4.47 23.85 -9.73
C ASP A 65 -5.56 23.41 -8.73
N ILE A 66 -6.25 22.31 -9.04
CA ILE A 66 -7.34 21.76 -8.21
C ILE A 66 -6.79 20.89 -7.07
N LEU A 67 -5.66 20.21 -7.31
CA LEU A 67 -5.09 19.29 -6.32
C LEU A 67 -4.17 20.04 -5.33
N PRO A 68 -4.36 19.84 -4.01
CA PRO A 68 -3.51 20.44 -2.98
C PRO A 68 -2.19 19.67 -2.81
N MET A 69 -1.53 19.31 -3.91
CA MET A 69 -0.29 18.55 -3.92
C MET A 69 0.63 18.98 -5.07
N ASP A 70 1.93 18.73 -4.93
CA ASP A 70 2.88 18.92 -6.01
C ASP A 70 2.82 17.77 -7.04
N GLY A 71 3.44 17.98 -8.21
CA GLY A 71 3.46 16.97 -9.27
C GLY A 71 4.18 15.67 -8.88
N SER A 72 5.19 15.75 -8.01
CA SER A 72 5.93 14.56 -7.57
C SER A 72 5.05 13.66 -6.69
N PHE A 73 4.36 14.26 -5.74
CA PHE A 73 3.45 13.60 -4.82
C PHE A 73 2.25 13.02 -5.57
N ALA A 74 1.72 13.72 -6.58
CA ALA A 74 0.67 13.19 -7.44
C ALA A 74 1.08 11.92 -8.19
N MET A 75 2.28 11.87 -8.76
CA MET A 75 2.79 10.65 -9.43
C MET A 75 2.89 9.46 -8.47
N VAL A 76 3.38 9.70 -7.24
CA VAL A 76 3.45 8.64 -6.23
C VAL A 76 2.04 8.23 -5.78
N THR A 77 1.10 9.18 -5.68
CA THR A 77 -0.30 8.91 -5.37
C THR A 77 -0.92 7.96 -6.40
N VAL A 78 -0.73 8.24 -7.69
CA VAL A 78 -1.19 7.36 -8.79
C VAL A 78 -0.53 5.98 -8.68
N SER A 79 0.77 5.93 -8.41
CA SER A 79 1.49 4.66 -8.22
C SER A 79 0.93 3.84 -7.05
N PHE A 80 0.57 4.51 -5.94
CA PHE A 80 -0.03 3.85 -4.78
C PHE A 80 -1.46 3.41 -5.06
N LEU A 81 -2.22 4.17 -5.85
CA LEU A 81 -3.54 3.76 -6.32
C LEU A 81 -3.45 2.48 -7.17
N MET A 82 -2.47 2.38 -8.07
CA MET A 82 -2.20 1.17 -8.86
C MET A 82 -1.94 -0.04 -7.95
N VAL A 83 -1.06 0.12 -6.95
CA VAL A 83 -0.75 -0.92 -5.96
C VAL A 83 -1.99 -1.30 -5.16
N THR A 84 -2.80 -0.32 -4.76
CA THR A 84 -4.05 -0.52 -4.01
C THR A 84 -5.02 -1.38 -4.81
N VAL A 85 -5.28 -1.03 -6.07
CA VAL A 85 -6.19 -1.79 -6.95
C VAL A 85 -5.70 -3.23 -7.13
N TYR A 86 -4.40 -3.39 -7.38
CA TYR A 86 -3.80 -4.72 -7.50
C TYR A 86 -4.03 -5.56 -6.23
N ILE A 87 -3.69 -5.00 -5.06
CA ILE A 87 -3.77 -5.73 -3.80
C ILE A 87 -5.22 -6.03 -3.43
N ILE A 88 -6.14 -5.06 -3.53
CA ILE A 88 -7.56 -5.27 -3.20
C ILE A 88 -8.13 -6.36 -4.09
N TYR A 89 -7.86 -6.34 -5.40
CA TYR A 89 -8.34 -7.38 -6.31
C TYR A 89 -7.82 -8.77 -5.93
N MET A 90 -6.53 -8.86 -5.61
CA MET A 90 -5.89 -10.10 -5.15
C MET A 90 -6.49 -10.60 -3.82
N VAL A 91 -6.79 -9.70 -2.88
CA VAL A 91 -7.40 -10.02 -1.59
C VAL A 91 -8.82 -10.54 -1.79
N VAL A 92 -9.66 -9.83 -2.56
CA VAL A 92 -11.05 -10.23 -2.84
C VAL A 92 -11.13 -11.60 -3.51
N LYS A 93 -10.15 -11.93 -4.35
CA LYS A 93 -10.06 -13.23 -5.04
C LYS A 93 -9.32 -14.30 -4.23
N GLY A 94 -8.96 -14.04 -2.97
CA GLY A 94 -8.26 -15.00 -2.10
C GLY A 94 -6.85 -15.39 -2.55
N ALA A 95 -6.28 -14.69 -3.55
CA ALA A 95 -4.96 -14.97 -4.10
C ALA A 95 -3.83 -14.16 -3.41
N TYR A 96 -4.17 -13.33 -2.41
CA TYR A 96 -3.19 -12.49 -1.71
C TYR A 96 -2.32 -13.29 -0.75
N PHE A 97 -0.99 -13.13 -0.85
CA PHE A 97 0.00 -13.89 -0.09
C PHE A 97 -0.20 -13.84 1.43
N GLY A 98 -0.69 -12.71 1.96
CA GLY A 98 -0.99 -12.57 3.37
C GLY A 98 -2.10 -13.53 3.82
N VAL A 99 -3.12 -13.75 2.98
CA VAL A 99 -4.30 -14.57 3.29
C VAL A 99 -3.98 -16.07 3.27
N ALA A 100 -3.10 -16.52 2.35
CA ALA A 100 -2.76 -17.93 2.17
C ALA A 100 -1.79 -18.49 3.23
N GLY A 101 -1.11 -17.61 4.00
CA GLY A 101 -0.19 -17.99 5.07
C GLY A 101 -0.67 -17.58 6.46
N ASN A 102 0.28 -17.17 7.32
CA ASN A 102 0.00 -16.60 8.65
C ASN A 102 -0.61 -15.19 8.55
N TRP A 103 -1.85 -15.09 8.05
CA TRP A 103 -2.51 -13.81 7.75
C TRP A 103 -2.55 -12.86 8.94
N LYS A 104 -2.80 -13.38 10.15
CA LYS A 104 -2.80 -12.58 11.38
C LYS A 104 -1.46 -11.88 11.61
N LYS A 105 -0.34 -12.59 11.42
CA LYS A 105 1.01 -12.03 11.65
C LYS A 105 1.35 -10.95 10.61
N TRP A 106 1.08 -11.23 9.34
CA TRP A 106 1.39 -10.29 8.26
C TRP A 106 0.47 -9.07 8.28
N THR A 107 -0.83 -9.25 8.52
CA THR A 107 -1.77 -8.13 8.66
C THR A 107 -1.42 -7.27 9.88
N ALA A 108 -1.03 -7.88 11.01
CA ALA A 108 -0.59 -7.11 12.18
C ALA A 108 0.69 -6.31 11.89
N LEU A 109 1.66 -6.88 11.19
CA LEU A 109 2.88 -6.17 10.78
C LEU A 109 2.55 -4.97 9.88
N ILE A 110 1.72 -5.17 8.86
CA ILE A 110 1.28 -4.10 7.95
C ILE A 110 0.53 -3.01 8.72
N ALA A 111 -0.32 -3.39 9.68
CA ALA A 111 -1.04 -2.43 10.52
C ALA A 111 -0.10 -1.60 11.39
N ILE A 112 0.88 -2.22 12.05
CA ILE A 112 1.86 -1.50 12.89
C ILE A 112 2.65 -0.52 12.03
N VAL A 113 3.19 -0.96 10.90
CA VAL A 113 3.98 -0.11 10.00
C VAL A 113 3.12 1.00 9.40
N GLY A 114 1.87 0.71 9.05
CA GLY A 114 0.90 1.71 8.58
C GLY A 114 0.64 2.80 9.61
N LEU A 115 0.33 2.41 10.86
CA LEU A 115 0.10 3.35 11.96
C LEU A 115 1.33 4.19 12.27
N CYS A 116 2.52 3.59 12.34
CA CYS A 116 3.76 4.35 12.55
C CYS A 116 3.99 5.39 11.45
N ASN A 117 3.72 5.05 10.19
CA ASN A 117 3.85 5.98 9.08
C ASN A 117 2.85 7.13 9.14
N ILE A 118 1.59 6.85 9.49
CA ILE A 118 0.55 7.89 9.69
C ILE A 118 0.95 8.80 10.85
N ILE A 119 1.32 8.26 12.01
CA ILE A 119 1.67 9.04 13.21
C ILE A 119 2.88 9.93 12.91
N THR A 120 3.97 9.36 12.39
CA THR A 120 5.18 10.14 12.06
C THR A 120 4.88 11.21 11.01
N GLY A 121 4.06 10.90 10.01
CA GLY A 121 3.67 11.88 8.99
C GLY A 121 2.76 12.98 9.55
N ALA A 122 1.81 12.64 10.42
CA ALA A 122 0.91 13.60 11.06
C ALA A 122 1.66 14.53 12.03
N LEU A 123 2.57 13.97 12.84
CA LEU A 123 3.43 14.77 13.72
C LEU A 123 4.29 15.74 12.91
N ARG A 124 4.89 15.29 11.81
CA ARG A 124 5.67 16.17 10.94
C ARG A 124 4.83 17.29 10.33
N ILE A 125 3.60 16.99 9.89
CA ILE A 125 2.69 18.03 9.38
C ILE A 125 2.28 19.01 10.49
N ALA A 126 2.10 18.54 11.72
CA ALA A 126 1.75 19.39 12.86
C ALA A 126 2.92 20.30 13.30
N GLU A 127 4.16 19.81 13.19
CA GLU A 127 5.37 20.55 13.58
C GLU A 127 5.84 21.51 12.47
N ASP A 128 5.98 21.02 11.24
CA ASP A 128 6.59 21.77 10.13
C ASP A 128 5.56 22.45 9.22
N GLY A 129 4.27 22.13 9.36
CA GLY A 129 3.22 22.55 8.44
C GLY A 129 3.31 21.87 7.06
N LEU A 130 2.56 22.41 6.10
CA LEU A 130 2.64 22.00 4.70
C LEU A 130 3.52 22.98 3.91
N PRO A 131 4.59 22.52 3.24
CA PRO A 131 5.38 23.38 2.36
C PRO A 131 4.49 24.02 1.30
N GLU A 132 4.48 25.36 1.24
CA GLU A 132 3.65 26.14 0.30
C GLU A 132 2.14 25.80 0.36
N GLY A 133 1.67 25.24 1.49
CA GLY A 133 0.29 24.79 1.64
C GLY A 133 -0.06 23.53 0.83
N ARG A 134 0.93 22.84 0.25
CA ARG A 134 0.74 21.66 -0.60
C ARG A 134 1.34 20.40 0.03
N LEU A 135 0.77 19.25 -0.31
CA LEU A 135 1.37 17.96 -0.04
C LEU A 135 2.55 17.73 -1.00
N THR A 136 3.73 17.51 -0.42
CA THR A 136 4.96 17.25 -1.18
C THR A 136 5.57 15.91 -0.78
N MET A 137 6.72 15.55 -1.36
CA MET A 137 7.47 14.35 -0.97
C MET A 137 7.86 14.30 0.51
N THR A 138 7.85 15.43 1.22
CA THR A 138 8.01 15.46 2.68
C THR A 138 6.77 14.96 3.43
N ASN A 139 5.65 14.67 2.77
CA ASN A 139 4.43 14.16 3.41
C ASN A 139 4.13 12.71 3.00
N ILE A 140 5.04 12.06 2.27
CA ILE A 140 4.86 10.70 1.72
C ILE A 140 4.58 9.63 2.77
N SER A 141 5.06 9.83 4.01
CA SER A 141 4.81 8.90 5.12
C SER A 141 3.33 8.76 5.42
N VAL A 142 2.54 9.85 5.40
CA VAL A 142 1.09 9.78 5.61
C VAL A 142 0.43 8.92 4.53
N MET A 143 0.81 9.14 3.27
CA MET A 143 0.25 8.41 2.15
C MET A 143 0.60 6.92 2.18
N MET A 144 1.85 6.59 2.52
CA MET A 144 2.32 5.21 2.68
C MET A 144 1.59 4.50 3.82
N GLY A 145 1.38 5.21 4.93
CA GLY A 145 0.60 4.74 6.05
C GLY A 145 -0.86 4.45 5.65
N THR A 146 -1.49 5.38 4.93
CA THR A 146 -2.86 5.20 4.40
C THR A 146 -2.97 3.98 3.49
N LEU A 147 -2.03 3.76 2.58
CA LEU A 147 -1.99 2.57 1.72
C LEU A 147 -1.99 1.28 2.54
N PHE A 148 -1.12 1.19 3.54
CA PHE A 148 -1.07 0.02 4.43
C PHE A 148 -2.37 -0.20 5.21
N MET A 149 -3.00 0.88 5.69
CA MET A 149 -4.29 0.77 6.38
C MET A 149 -5.41 0.30 5.45
N VAL A 150 -5.44 0.75 4.20
CA VAL A 150 -6.40 0.26 3.19
C VAL A 150 -6.24 -1.25 2.97
N ILE A 151 -4.99 -1.74 2.87
CA ILE A 151 -4.70 -3.17 2.72
C ILE A 151 -5.20 -3.96 3.94
N VAL A 152 -4.93 -3.47 5.16
CA VAL A 152 -5.38 -4.09 6.41
C VAL A 152 -6.90 -4.22 6.44
N VAL A 153 -7.61 -3.13 6.13
CA VAL A 153 -9.09 -3.12 6.07
C VAL A 153 -9.59 -4.11 5.02
N ALA A 154 -9.00 -4.14 3.82
CA ALA A 154 -9.39 -5.08 2.77
C ALA A 154 -9.24 -6.54 3.21
N VAL A 155 -8.14 -6.90 3.89
CA VAL A 155 -7.92 -8.25 4.41
C VAL A 155 -8.94 -8.59 5.51
N PHE A 156 -9.24 -7.66 6.41
CA PHE A 156 -10.27 -7.88 7.43
C PHE A 156 -11.66 -8.10 6.82
N ILE A 157 -12.08 -7.27 5.86
CA ILE A 157 -13.36 -7.42 5.16
C ILE A 157 -13.43 -8.79 4.48
N TYR A 158 -12.37 -9.19 3.78
CA TYR A 158 -12.31 -10.51 3.14
C TYR A 158 -12.49 -11.64 4.16
N LYS A 159 -11.76 -11.60 5.29
CA LYS A 159 -11.85 -12.64 6.32
C LYS A 159 -13.20 -12.70 7.02
N VAL A 160 -13.86 -11.56 7.22
CA VAL A 160 -15.24 -11.54 7.76
C VAL A 160 -16.22 -12.18 6.78
N ARG A 161 -16.06 -11.95 5.47
CA ARG A 161 -16.90 -12.57 4.43
C ARG A 161 -16.67 -14.07 4.31
N GLU A 162 -15.40 -14.49 4.26
CA GLU A 162 -15.01 -15.91 4.20
C GLU A 162 -15.60 -16.70 5.38
N LYS A 163 -15.65 -16.12 6.59
CA LYS A 163 -16.29 -16.76 7.74
C LYS A 163 -17.80 -16.91 7.58
N ARG A 164 -18.48 -15.92 6.99
CA ARG A 164 -19.94 -15.94 6.78
C ARG A 164 -20.37 -16.94 5.70
N ASP A 165 -19.55 -17.12 4.67
CA ASP A 165 -19.85 -18.03 3.56
C ASP A 165 -19.52 -19.50 3.91
N GLY A 166 -18.81 -19.74 5.02
CA GLY A 166 -18.43 -21.06 5.52
C GLY A 166 -19.25 -21.57 6.71
N ASP A 167 -20.17 -20.75 7.25
CA ASP A 167 -21.19 -21.13 8.24
C ASP A 167 -22.53 -21.37 7.52
#